data_AF-A0AAW0MHG2-F1
#
_entry.id   AF-A0AAW0MHG2-F1
#
_cell.length_a   1.000
_cell.length_b   1.000
_cell.length_c   1.000
_cell.angle_alpha   90.00
_cell.angle_beta   90.00
_cell.angle_gamma   90.00
#
_symmetry.space_group_name_H-M   'P 1'
#
loop_
_entity.id
_entity.type
_entity.pdbx_description
1 polymer ?
#
loop_
_entity_poly.entity_id
_entity_poly.type
_entity_poly.pdbx_seq_one_letter_code
_entity_poly.pdbx_strand_id
1 'polypeptide(L)'
;MDELLTRISTQRDIRDCSMLCFCETWLGEKTPDAAVTPDGYSVYRGDRSAVESGKTRGGGTLALVKQSCVLTVTHSQVQKALKQVNPHKAVVQTASPHEF
;
A
#
# COMPACT_ATOMS: atom_id res chain seq x y z
N MET A 1 -9.03 -1.09 -11.56
CA MET A 1 -7.65 -0.63 -11.27
C MET A 1 -6.98 -0.06 -12.51
N ASP A 2 -7.18 -0.65 -13.68
CA ASP A 2 -6.56 -0.20 -14.94
C ASP A 2 -6.77 1.28 -15.27
N GLU A 3 -7.96 1.83 -15.03
CA GLU A 3 -8.21 3.25 -15.23
C GLU A 3 -7.32 4.12 -14.33
N LEU A 4 -7.14 3.75 -13.06
CA LEU A 4 -6.27 4.47 -12.14
C LEU A 4 -4.82 4.41 -12.62
N LEU A 5 -4.33 3.23 -13.02
CA LEU A 5 -2.97 3.06 -13.55
C LEU A 5 -2.77 3.88 -14.83
N THR A 6 -3.77 3.91 -15.71
CA THR A 6 -3.77 4.73 -16.92
C THR A 6 -3.69 6.21 -16.58
N ARG A 7 -4.44 6.69 -15.58
CA ARG A 7 -4.37 8.10 -15.14
C ARG A 7 -3.01 8.43 -14.52
N ILE A 8 -2.42 7.53 -13.74
CA ILE A 8 -1.07 7.68 -13.20
C ILE A 8 -0.03 7.81 -14.32
N SER A 9 -0.17 7.10 -15.45
CA SER A 9 0.79 7.18 -16.54
C SER A 9 0.56 8.38 -17.48
N THR A 10 -0.69 8.82 -17.65
CA THR A 10 -1.07 9.80 -18.69
C THR A 10 -1.33 11.21 -18.17
N GLN A 11 -1.84 11.37 -16.94
CA GLN A 11 -2.20 12.68 -16.39
C GLN A 11 -1.02 13.25 -15.61
N ARG A 12 -0.42 14.33 -16.14
CA ARG A 12 0.78 14.96 -15.57
C ARG A 12 0.62 15.28 -14.07
N ASP A 13 -0.51 15.85 -13.69
CA ASP A 13 -0.75 16.28 -12.30
C ASP A 13 -0.76 15.11 -11.32
N ILE A 14 -1.16 13.91 -11.76
CA ILE A 14 -1.14 12.68 -10.95
C ILE A 14 0.24 12.02 -11.04
N ARG A 15 0.79 11.94 -12.25
CA ARG A 15 2.07 11.30 -12.53
C ARG A 15 3.22 11.97 -11.78
N ASP A 16 3.18 13.29 -11.64
CA ASP A 16 4.27 14.06 -11.04
C ASP A 16 4.21 14.04 -9.50
N CYS A 17 3.14 13.48 -8.91
CA CYS A 17 3.09 13.21 -7.47
C CYS A 17 4.19 12.21 -7.05
N SER A 18 4.91 12.55 -5.98
CA SER A 18 5.87 11.66 -5.32
C SER A 18 5.20 10.53 -4.55
N MET A 19 3.97 10.75 -4.10
CA MET A 19 3.16 9.77 -3.36
C MET A 19 1.68 9.94 -3.70
N LEU A 20 0.96 8.81 -3.79
CA LEU A 20 -0.50 8.75 -3.94
C LEU A 20 -1.07 7.89 -2.83
N CYS A 21 -2.04 8.40 -2.07
CA CYS A 21 -2.67 7.68 -0.97
C CYS A 21 -4.16 7.50 -1.22
N PHE A 22 -4.64 6.28 -1.02
CA PHE A 22 -6.03 5.90 -1.18
C PHE A 22 -6.54 5.24 0.12
N CYS A 23 -7.76 5.59 0.50
CA CYS A 23 -8.49 4.98 1.60
C CYS A 23 -9.71 4.25 1.06
N GLU A 24 -10.27 3.33 1.85
CA GLU A 24 -11.46 2.56 1.44
C GLU A 24 -11.21 1.83 0.12
N THR A 25 -10.08 1.12 0.03
CA THR A 25 -9.66 0.46 -1.21
C THR A 25 -10.35 -0.89 -1.43
N TRP A 26 -10.91 -1.49 -0.36
CA TRP A 26 -11.54 -2.82 -0.37
C TRP A 26 -10.62 -3.95 -0.90
N LEU A 27 -9.33 -3.66 -0.93
CA LEU A 27 -8.29 -4.58 -1.31
C LEU A 27 -8.13 -5.69 -0.27
N GLY A 28 -7.75 -6.88 -0.72
CA GLY A 28 -7.55 -8.07 0.10
C GLY A 28 -6.55 -9.02 -0.54
N GLU A 29 -6.32 -10.16 0.12
CA GLU A 29 -5.33 -11.18 -0.28
C GLU A 29 -5.52 -11.70 -1.71
N LYS A 30 -6.75 -11.63 -2.24
CA LYS A 30 -7.06 -12.04 -3.62
C LYS A 30 -6.58 -11.05 -4.67
N THR A 31 -6.24 -9.82 -4.30
CA THR A 31 -5.72 -8.81 -5.22
C THR A 31 -4.20 -8.83 -5.18
N PRO A 32 -3.52 -9.33 -6.22
CA PRO A 32 -2.07 -9.38 -6.26
C PRO A 32 -1.48 -7.97 -6.34
N ASP A 33 -0.29 -7.78 -5.76
CA ASP A 33 0.37 -6.47 -5.74
C ASP A 33 0.69 -5.95 -7.15
N ALA A 34 0.99 -6.84 -8.10
CA ALA A 34 1.19 -6.48 -9.51
C ALA A 34 -0.05 -5.79 -10.14
N ALA A 35 -1.27 -6.08 -9.67
CA ALA A 35 -2.48 -5.45 -10.18
C ALA A 35 -2.68 -4.01 -9.69
N VAL A 36 -1.88 -3.57 -8.71
CA VAL A 36 -2.03 -2.25 -8.08
C VAL A 36 -0.72 -1.44 -8.07
N THR A 37 0.36 -1.98 -8.62
CA THR A 37 1.69 -1.36 -8.63
C THR A 37 1.99 -0.82 -10.03
N PRO A 38 1.90 0.50 -10.25
CA PRO A 38 2.37 1.11 -11.49
C PRO A 38 3.90 1.09 -11.59
N ASP A 39 4.41 1.14 -12.81
CA ASP A 39 5.86 1.22 -13.07
C ASP A 39 6.50 2.42 -12.37
N GLY A 40 7.65 2.18 -11.73
CA GLY A 40 8.40 3.22 -11.00
C GLY A 40 7.81 3.58 -9.64
N TYR A 41 6.83 2.82 -9.13
CA TYR A 41 6.28 2.98 -7.78
C TYR A 41 6.55 1.74 -6.91
N SER A 42 6.68 1.99 -5.61
CA SER A 42 6.59 0.98 -4.56
C SER A 42 5.20 1.03 -3.95
N VAL A 43 4.63 -0.15 -3.67
CA VAL A 43 3.29 -0.30 -3.11
C VAL A 43 3.36 -0.58 -1.61
N TYR A 44 2.54 0.11 -0.83
CA TYR A 44 2.32 -0.15 0.59
C TYR A 44 0.82 -0.19 0.84
N ARG A 45 0.30 -1.29 1.37
CA ARG A 45 -1.14 -1.41 1.61
C ARG A 45 -1.44 -2.06 2.94
N GLY A 46 -2.52 -1.59 3.56
CA GLY A 46 -3.16 -2.24 4.69
C GLY A 46 -4.50 -2.76 4.20
N ASP A 47 -4.59 -4.05 3.90
CA ASP A 47 -5.78 -4.67 3.35
C ASP A 47 -6.96 -4.68 4.31
N ARG A 48 -8.15 -4.82 3.73
CA ARG A 48 -9.36 -4.97 4.53
C ARG A 48 -9.28 -6.27 5.32
N SER A 49 -9.45 -6.15 6.63
CA SER A 49 -9.64 -7.28 7.53
C SER A 49 -10.94 -7.13 8.30
N ALA A 50 -11.97 -7.88 7.90
CA ALA A 50 -13.24 -7.93 8.62
C ALA A 50 -13.06 -8.50 10.03
N VAL A 51 -12.15 -9.48 10.18
CA VAL A 51 -11.86 -10.14 11.45
C VAL A 51 -11.21 -9.18 12.44
N GLU A 52 -10.23 -8.39 12.02
CA GLU A 52 -9.52 -7.49 12.93
C GLU A 52 -10.27 -6.19 13.21
N SER A 53 -10.99 -5.67 12.22
CA SER A 53 -11.68 -4.39 12.37
C SER A 53 -13.04 -4.53 13.06
N GLY A 54 -13.62 -5.73 13.08
CA GLY A 54 -15.02 -5.95 13.46
C GLY A 54 -16.03 -5.26 12.53
N LYS A 55 -15.58 -4.69 11.41
CA LYS A 55 -16.42 -3.92 10.50
C LYS A 55 -17.00 -4.80 9.39
N THR A 56 -18.31 -4.68 9.20
CA THR A 56 -19.03 -5.38 8.13
C THR A 56 -18.85 -4.72 6.76
N ARG A 57 -18.41 -3.46 6.71
CA ARG A 57 -18.19 -2.69 5.47
C ARG A 57 -16.96 -1.77 5.61
N GLY A 58 -16.36 -1.48 4.47
CA GLY A 58 -15.24 -0.52 4.37
C GLY A 58 -13.90 -1.09 4.82
N GLY A 59 -12.88 -0.25 4.70
CA GLY A 59 -11.48 -0.53 5.03
C GLY A 59 -10.58 -0.69 3.80
N GLY A 60 -9.31 -0.92 4.08
CA GLY A 60 -8.27 -0.92 3.06
C GLY A 60 -7.61 0.45 2.92
N THR A 61 -6.28 0.45 2.88
CA THR A 61 -5.45 1.62 2.57
C THR A 61 -4.37 1.22 1.58
N LEU A 62 -4.00 2.15 0.71
CA LEU A 62 -2.96 1.96 -0.30
C LEU A 62 -2.15 3.25 -0.43
N ALA A 63 -0.84 3.15 -0.36
CA ALA A 63 0.11 4.20 -0.66
C ALA A 63 1.03 3.73 -1.78
N LEU A 64 1.10 4.51 -2.85
CA LEU A 64 2.05 4.35 -3.94
C LEU A 64 3.13 5.41 -3.77
N VAL A 65 4.39 5.00 -3.64
CA VAL A 65 5.52 5.91 -3.46
C VAL A 65 6.44 5.79 -4.66
N LYS A 66 6.70 6.89 -5.36
CA LYS A 66 7.59 6.87 -6.53
C LYS A 66 9.01 6.50 -6.07
N GLN A 67 9.66 5.59 -6.78
CA GLN A 67 10.99 5.08 -6.43
C GLN A 67 12.07 6.17 -6.48
N SER A 68 11.88 7.21 -7.29
CA SER A 68 12.76 8.38 -7.33
C SER A 68 12.59 9.33 -6.13
N CYS A 69 11.61 9.08 -5.25
CA CYS A 69 11.38 9.90 -4.08
C CYS A 69 12.49 9.64 -3.04
N VAL A 70 13.29 10.66 -2.74
CA VAL A 70 14.35 10.62 -1.72
C VAL A 70 13.78 10.83 -0.30
N LEU A 71 12.45 10.75 -0.14
CA LEU A 71 11.88 10.77 1.20
C LEU A 71 12.34 9.48 1.88
N THR A 72 13.37 9.58 2.72
CA THR A 72 13.84 8.52 3.62
C THR A 72 12.78 8.29 4.69
N VAL A 73 11.57 7.89 4.30
CA VAL A 73 10.67 7.22 5.22
C VAL A 73 11.27 5.84 5.33
N THR A 74 12.00 5.63 6.43
CA THR A 74 12.53 4.30 6.73
C THR A 74 11.34 3.34 6.58
N HIS A 75 11.51 2.22 5.89
CA HIS A 75 10.43 1.23 5.68
C HIS A 75 9.63 0.97 6.98
N SER A 76 10.34 1.01 8.12
CA SER A 76 9.80 0.95 9.48
C SER A 76 8.84 2.08 9.88
N GLN A 77 9.02 3.32 9.42
CA GLN A 77 8.19 4.49 9.76
C GLN A 77 6.86 4.50 9.01
N VAL A 78 6.82 4.16 7.71
CA VAL A 78 5.55 3.98 6.97
C VAL A 78 4.77 2.81 7.57
N GLN A 79 5.43 1.67 7.78
CA GLN A 79 4.80 0.52 8.42
C GLN A 79 4.32 0.84 9.85
N LYS A 80 5.09 1.60 10.64
CA LYS A 80 4.70 2.01 11.99
C LYS A 80 3.54 3.00 11.97
N ALA A 81 3.51 3.96 11.04
CA ALA A 81 2.39 4.87 10.85
C ALA A 81 1.12 4.12 10.41
N LEU A 82 1.23 3.19 9.45
CA LEU A 82 0.11 2.33 9.04
C LEU A 82 -0.38 1.43 10.19
N LYS A 83 0.52 0.91 11.03
CA LYS A 83 0.19 0.16 12.26
C LYS A 83 -0.42 1.03 13.35
N GLN A 84 -0.05 2.31 13.45
CA GLN A 84 -0.64 3.24 14.43
C GLN A 84 -2.05 3.68 14.03
N VAL A 85 -2.34 3.73 12.74
CA VAL A 85 -3.71 3.94 12.21
C VAL A 85 -4.60 2.71 12.45
N ASN A 86 -4.02 1.53 12.72
CA ASN A 86 -4.76 0.31 13.05
C ASN A 86 -4.08 -0.51 14.17
N PRO A 87 -4.33 -0.17 15.45
CA PRO A 87 -3.52 -0.62 16.60
C PRO A 87 -3.53 -2.13 16.91
N HIS A 88 -4.25 -2.96 16.14
CA HIS A 88 -4.44 -4.39 16.44
C HIS A 88 -3.56 -5.38 15.67
N LYS A 89 -2.71 -4.98 14.70
CA LYS A 89 -1.90 -5.99 13.96
C LYS A 89 -0.55 -5.50 13.48
N ALA A 90 0.42 -5.56 14.39
CA ALA A 90 1.83 -5.61 14.04
C ALA A 90 2.32 -7.06 14.02
N VAL A 91 1.95 -7.86 13.00
CA VAL A 91 2.67 -9.11 12.71
C VAL A 91 3.57 -8.84 11.51
N VAL A 92 4.86 -8.75 11.79
CA VAL A 92 5.94 -8.70 10.81
C VAL A 92 6.18 -10.14 10.35
N GLN A 93 5.82 -10.49 9.11
CA GLN A 93 6.43 -11.64 8.45
C GLN A 93 7.78 -11.19 7.90
N THR A 94 8.83 -11.38 8.69
CA THR A 94 10.19 -11.43 8.18
C THR A 94 10.32 -12.71 7.37
N ALA A 95 10.53 -12.60 6.06
CA ALA A 95 11.01 -13.71 5.26
C ALA A 95 12.35 -14.17 5.84
N SER A 96 12.43 -15.45 6.18
CA SER A 96 13.66 -16.12 6.59
C SER A 96 14.62 -16.19 5.39
N PRO A 97 15.89 -15.78 5.53
CA PRO A 97 16.91 -16.09 4.54
C PRO A 97 17.47 -17.48 4.82
N HIS A 98 17.30 -18.40 3.86
CA HIS A 98 18.11 -19.60 3.61
C HIS A 98 18.59 -20.42 4.82
N GLU A 99 18.05 -21.62 5.01
CA GLU A 99 18.85 -22.77 5.46
C GLU A 99 18.47 -24.01 4.62
N PHE A 100 19.51 -24.70 4.15
CA PHE A 100 19.49 -26.04 3.55
C PHE A 100 19.26 -27.10 4.64
#